data_AF-A0A9D6US77-F1
#
_entry.id   AF-A0A9D6US77-F1
#
_cell.length_a   1.000
_cell.length_b   1.000
_cell.length_c   1.000
_cell.angle_alpha   90.00
_cell.angle_beta   90.00
_cell.angle_gamma   90.00
#
_symmetry.space_group_name_H-M   'P 1'
#
loop_
_entity.id
_entity.type
_entity.pdbx_description
1 polymer ?
#
loop_
_entity_poly.entity_id
_entity_poly.type
_entity_poly.pdbx_seq_one_letter_code
_entity_poly.pdbx_strand_id
1 'polypeptide(L)'
;MKWPGQSRKAPLEGVPQSRRQKNYAAQSGYAYEYFHEGRRETGDGCEYVFTASGDRKTWFTVTVAVPEASTGAWERQHGRPLQSNERYAVAKMALMEAFDLRETPQAMRATVRVTPEQVEELLARLGVE
;
A
#
# COMPACT_ATOMS: atom_id res chain seq x y z
N MET A 1 19.39 -27.03 16.57
CA MET A 1 19.04 -25.61 16.78
C MET A 1 17.72 -25.34 16.10
N LYS A 2 16.66 -25.03 16.84
CA LYS A 2 15.35 -24.63 16.28
C LYS A 2 15.33 -23.10 16.22
N TRP A 3 15.16 -22.53 15.03
CA TRP A 3 15.02 -21.08 14.88
C TRP A 3 13.69 -20.61 15.51
N PRO A 4 13.68 -19.51 16.29
CA PRO A 4 12.46 -18.95 16.83
C PRO A 4 11.58 -18.43 15.70
N GLY A 5 10.27 -18.64 15.86
CA GLY A 5 9.27 -18.59 14.82
C GLY A 5 9.27 -17.31 13.99
N GLN A 6 9.51 -17.49 12.70
CA GLN A 6 9.04 -16.56 11.69
C GLN A 6 7.51 -16.65 11.72
N SER A 7 6.83 -15.69 12.36
CA SER A 7 5.38 -15.56 12.27
C SER A 7 5.03 -15.55 10.78
N ARG A 8 4.49 -16.68 10.31
CA ARG A 8 4.15 -16.89 8.92
C ARG A 8 3.01 -15.92 8.63
N LYS A 9 3.35 -14.81 7.98
CA LYS A 9 2.39 -13.76 7.62
C LYS A 9 1.19 -14.43 6.91
N ALA A 10 -0.01 -13.96 7.24
CA ALA A 10 -1.24 -14.50 6.65
C ALA A 10 -1.14 -14.53 5.11
N PRO A 11 -1.70 -15.56 4.46
CA PRO A 11 -1.74 -15.63 3.00
C PRO A 11 -2.41 -14.38 2.42
N LEU A 12 -2.00 -14.00 1.21
CA LEU A 12 -2.62 -12.87 0.51
C LEU A 12 -3.98 -13.28 -0.06
N GLU A 13 -4.94 -12.40 0.12
CA GLU A 13 -6.29 -12.46 -0.43
C GLU A 13 -6.41 -11.49 -1.61
N GLY A 14 -7.39 -11.73 -2.49
CA GLY A 14 -7.63 -10.86 -3.64
C GLY A 14 -6.46 -10.83 -4.64
N VAL A 15 -5.65 -11.90 -4.66
CA VAL A 15 -4.59 -12.08 -5.66
C VAL A 15 -5.24 -12.07 -7.05
N PRO A 16 -4.84 -11.15 -7.94
CA PRO A 16 -5.48 -11.05 -9.24
C PRO A 16 -5.23 -12.31 -10.07
N GLN A 17 -6.28 -12.85 -10.70
CA GLN A 17 -6.20 -14.04 -11.57
C GLN A 17 -5.20 -13.86 -12.71
N SER A 18 -5.02 -12.62 -13.18
CA SER A 18 -3.96 -12.23 -14.09
C SER A 18 -3.16 -11.09 -13.48
N ARG A 19 -1.85 -11.30 -13.28
CA ARG A 19 -0.94 -10.23 -12.85
C ARG A 19 -0.79 -9.20 -13.97
N ARG A 20 -1.38 -8.03 -13.77
CA ARG A 20 -1.20 -6.89 -14.67
C ARG A 20 -0.05 -6.01 -14.22
N GLN A 21 0.97 -5.85 -15.07
CA GLN A 21 2.02 -4.87 -14.85
C GLN A 21 1.48 -3.44 -15.00
N LYS A 22 1.93 -2.57 -14.11
CA LYS A 22 1.68 -1.13 -14.13
C LYS A 22 3.02 -0.40 -14.19
N ASN A 23 3.02 0.77 -14.80
CA ASN A 23 4.18 1.65 -14.87
C ASN A 23 3.83 2.99 -14.23
N TYR A 24 4.76 3.59 -13.51
CA TYR A 24 4.60 4.89 -12.87
C TYR A 24 5.89 5.70 -13.00
N ALA A 25 5.80 6.88 -13.61
CA ALA A 25 6.91 7.83 -13.66
C ALA A 25 6.83 8.74 -12.43
N ALA A 26 7.73 8.51 -11.48
CA ALA A 26 7.73 9.19 -10.20
C ALA A 26 8.47 10.53 -10.26
N GLN A 27 8.07 11.47 -9.41
CA GLN A 27 8.72 12.76 -9.23
C GLN A 27 10.15 12.63 -8.65
N SER A 28 10.44 11.49 -8.00
CA SER A 28 11.78 11.14 -7.52
C SER A 28 12.82 10.96 -8.66
N GLY A 29 12.39 10.99 -9.92
CA GLY A 29 13.22 10.72 -11.09
C GLY A 29 13.32 9.24 -11.50
N TYR A 30 12.63 8.34 -10.78
CA TYR A 30 12.58 6.91 -11.12
C TYR A 30 11.30 6.56 -11.87
N ALA A 31 11.37 5.58 -12.78
CA ALA A 31 10.21 4.96 -13.38
C ALA A 31 10.02 3.56 -12.79
N TYR A 32 8.95 3.36 -12.02
CA TYR A 32 8.64 2.11 -11.38
C TYR A 32 7.75 1.23 -12.25
N GLU A 33 8.11 -0.05 -12.37
CA GLU A 33 7.20 -1.11 -12.79
C GLU A 33 6.69 -1.84 -11.55
N TYR A 34 5.39 -2.09 -11.45
CA TYR A 34 4.83 -2.77 -10.29
C TYR A 34 3.61 -3.65 -10.59
N PHE A 35 3.37 -4.60 -9.71
CA PHE A 35 2.23 -5.51 -9.68
C PHE A 35 1.54 -5.42 -8.33
N HIS A 36 0.20 -5.49 -8.33
CA HIS A 36 -0.56 -5.74 -7.11
C HIS A 36 -0.62 -7.24 -6.83
N GLU A 37 -0.21 -7.64 -5.62
CA GLU A 37 -0.12 -9.05 -5.21
C GLU A 37 -1.33 -9.51 -4.40
N GLY A 38 -2.16 -8.57 -3.95
CA GLY A 38 -3.25 -8.85 -3.03
C GLY A 38 -3.09 -8.09 -1.73
N ARG A 39 -3.96 -8.43 -0.79
CA ARG A 39 -4.01 -7.81 0.54
C ARG A 39 -4.06 -8.87 1.63
N ARG A 40 -3.82 -8.50 2.88
CA ARG A 40 -4.11 -9.35 4.03
C ARG A 40 -4.64 -8.50 5.17
N GLU A 41 -5.59 -9.05 5.91
CA GLU A 41 -5.96 -8.49 7.20
C GLU A 41 -4.84 -8.73 8.22
N THR A 42 -4.69 -7.78 9.12
CA THR A 42 -3.75 -7.78 10.24
C THR A 42 -4.51 -7.38 11.50
N GLY A 43 -3.93 -7.59 12.67
CA GLY A 43 -4.58 -7.17 13.93
C GLY A 43 -4.85 -5.67 14.02
N ASP A 44 -4.15 -4.86 13.21
CA ASP A 44 -4.20 -3.40 13.26
C ASP A 44 -4.88 -2.76 12.02
N GLY A 45 -5.43 -3.57 11.10
CA GLY A 45 -6.01 -3.11 9.82
C GLY A 45 -5.56 -3.96 8.64
N CYS A 46 -5.34 -3.35 7.47
CA CYS A 46 -5.06 -4.09 6.24
C CYS A 46 -3.68 -3.76 5.65
N GLU A 47 -2.97 -4.77 5.17
CA GLU A 47 -1.74 -4.58 4.38
C GLU A 47 -1.99 -4.94 2.92
N TYR A 48 -1.66 -4.01 2.02
CA TYR A 48 -1.66 -4.21 0.59
C TYR A 48 -0.23 -4.46 0.11
N VAL A 49 -0.05 -5.54 -0.64
CA VAL A 49 1.27 -6.00 -1.06
C VAL A 49 1.44 -5.77 -2.55
N PHE A 50 2.59 -5.21 -2.89
CA PHE A 50 2.99 -4.95 -4.26
C PHE A 50 4.38 -5.53 -4.50
N THR A 51 4.65 -5.94 -5.73
CA THR A 51 6.01 -6.20 -6.21
C THR A 51 6.39 -5.06 -7.12
N ALA A 52 7.54 -4.43 -6.89
CA ALA A 52 7.98 -3.26 -7.66
C ALA A 52 9.46 -3.38 -8.07
N SER A 53 9.82 -2.64 -9.11
CA SER A 53 11.20 -2.45 -9.56
C SER A 53 11.36 -1.04 -10.13
N GLY A 54 12.44 -0.36 -9.77
CA GLY A 54 12.80 0.95 -10.34
C GLY A 54 13.82 0.87 -11.49
N ASP A 55 14.41 -0.29 -11.72
CA ASP A 55 15.47 -0.55 -12.72
C ASP A 55 15.12 -1.70 -13.70
N ARG A 56 13.93 -2.30 -13.53
CA ARG A 56 13.40 -3.47 -14.24
C ARG A 56 14.21 -4.76 -14.08
N LYS A 57 15.19 -4.76 -13.17
CA LYS A 57 16.12 -5.88 -12.92
C LYS A 57 15.97 -6.38 -11.48
N THR A 58 15.96 -5.46 -10.55
CA THR A 58 15.85 -5.70 -9.12
C THR A 58 14.39 -5.54 -8.71
N TRP A 59 13.73 -6.66 -8.47
CA TRP A 59 12.35 -6.70 -7.97
C TRP A 59 12.32 -6.90 -6.46
N PHE A 60 11.43 -6.18 -5.79
CA PHE A 60 11.26 -6.25 -4.34
C PHE A 60 9.81 -6.05 -3.93
N THR A 61 9.48 -6.56 -2.75
CA THR A 61 8.16 -6.37 -2.15
C THR A 61 8.04 -4.99 -1.52
N VAL A 62 6.94 -4.30 -1.79
CA VAL A 62 6.50 -3.09 -1.11
C VAL A 62 5.22 -3.42 -0.35
N THR A 63 5.18 -3.05 0.92
CA THR A 63 3.98 -3.22 1.76
C THR A 63 3.43 -1.85 2.08
N VAL A 64 2.14 -1.66 1.82
CA VAL A 64 1.39 -0.49 2.27
C VAL A 64 0.43 -0.91 3.36
N ALA A 65 0.66 -0.43 4.58
CA ALA A 65 -0.20 -0.68 5.73
C ALA A 65 -1.22 0.45 5.85
N VAL A 66 -2.50 0.08 5.91
CA VAL A 66 -3.65 0.96 6.17
C VAL A 66 -4.23 0.55 7.52
N PRO A 67 -3.79 1.18 8.62
CA PRO A 67 -4.28 0.85 9.96
C PRO A 67 -5.74 1.27 10.15
N GLU A 68 -6.50 0.52 10.94
CA GLU A 68 -7.88 0.92 11.33
C GLU A 68 -7.88 2.25 12.09
N ALA A 69 -6.85 2.50 12.91
CA ALA A 69 -6.69 3.78 13.60
C ALA A 69 -6.57 4.96 12.62
N SER A 70 -6.04 4.73 11.42
CA SER A 70 -5.91 5.76 10.37
C SER A 70 -7.23 6.00 9.65
N THR A 71 -8.01 4.95 9.35
CA THR A 71 -9.31 5.11 8.69
C THR A 71 -10.41 5.57 9.64
N GLY A 72 -10.32 5.20 10.92
CA GLY A 72 -11.38 5.42 11.90
C GLY A 72 -11.67 6.89 12.22
N ALA A 73 -10.74 7.82 11.95
CA ALA A 73 -11.03 9.26 12.05
C ALA A 73 -12.00 9.69 10.93
N TRP A 74 -11.65 9.39 9.69
CA TRP A 74 -12.48 9.66 8.51
C TRP A 74 -13.85 8.97 8.62
N GLU A 75 -13.89 7.70 9.00
CA GLU A 75 -15.15 6.91 9.10
C GLU A 75 -16.12 7.48 10.13
N ARG A 76 -15.61 7.99 11.27
CA ARG A 76 -16.44 8.65 12.28
C ARG A 76 -16.95 10.01 11.84
N GLN A 77 -16.13 10.78 11.13
CA GLN A 77 -16.50 12.10 10.62
C GLN A 77 -17.61 12.00 9.58
N HIS A 78 -17.54 11.01 8.69
CA HIS A 78 -18.49 10.82 7.58
C HIS A 78 -19.64 9.84 7.92
N GLY A 79 -19.59 9.21 9.10
CA GLY A 79 -20.66 8.34 9.61
C GLY A 79 -20.81 7.02 8.87
N ARG A 80 -19.79 6.57 8.13
CA ARG A 80 -19.79 5.31 7.39
C ARG A 80 -18.40 4.66 7.35
N PRO A 81 -18.30 3.32 7.29
CA PRO A 81 -17.02 2.67 7.08
C PRO A 81 -16.52 2.88 5.65
N LEU A 82 -15.19 2.85 5.49
CA LEU A 82 -14.55 2.79 4.18
C LEU A 82 -14.74 1.39 3.57
N GLN A 83 -15.22 1.38 2.34
CA GLN A 83 -15.35 0.17 1.55
C GLN A 83 -13.97 -0.37 1.12
N SER A 84 -13.90 -1.67 0.78
CA SER A 84 -12.63 -2.33 0.43
C SER A 84 -11.92 -1.71 -0.77
N ASN A 85 -12.68 -1.18 -1.74
CA ASN A 85 -12.16 -0.44 -2.89
C ASN A 85 -11.62 0.95 -2.48
N GLU A 86 -12.26 1.65 -1.55
CA GLU A 86 -11.79 2.94 -1.03
C GLU A 86 -10.49 2.76 -0.22
N ARG A 87 -10.43 1.74 0.65
CA ARG A 87 -9.21 1.38 1.39
C ARG A 87 -8.06 1.02 0.43
N TYR A 88 -8.36 0.28 -0.65
CA TYR A 88 -7.36 -0.02 -1.69
C TYR A 88 -6.94 1.24 -2.46
N ALA A 89 -7.86 2.16 -2.75
CA ALA A 89 -7.54 3.42 -3.40
C ALA A 89 -6.57 4.26 -2.56
N VAL A 90 -6.83 4.37 -1.24
CA VAL A 90 -5.91 4.99 -0.28
C VAL A 90 -4.53 4.31 -0.32
N ALA A 91 -4.47 2.98 -0.20
CA ALA A 91 -3.21 2.25 -0.23
C ALA A 91 -2.42 2.49 -1.53
N LYS A 92 -3.11 2.47 -2.67
CA LYS A 92 -2.50 2.67 -3.97
C LYS A 92 -2.01 4.11 -4.15
N MET A 93 -2.74 5.11 -3.67
CA MET A 93 -2.33 6.50 -3.75
C MET A 93 -1.12 6.77 -2.84
N ALA A 94 -1.11 6.21 -1.63
CA ALA A 94 0.03 6.26 -0.73
C ALA A 94 1.28 5.56 -1.31
N LEU A 95 1.10 4.49 -2.09
CA LEU A 95 2.20 3.87 -2.85
C LEU A 95 2.79 4.85 -3.88
N MET A 96 1.95 5.58 -4.62
CA MET A 96 2.42 6.56 -5.61
C MET A 96 3.17 7.72 -4.92
N GLU A 97 2.64 8.25 -3.82
CA GLU A 97 3.32 9.29 -3.04
C GLU A 97 4.65 8.80 -2.47
N ALA A 98 4.72 7.55 -2.00
CA ALA A 98 5.98 6.98 -1.56
C ALA A 98 6.99 6.84 -2.71
N PHE A 99 6.54 6.48 -3.93
CA PHE A 99 7.40 6.50 -5.11
C PHE A 99 7.91 7.90 -5.43
N ASP A 100 7.07 8.93 -5.30
CA ASP A 100 7.43 10.32 -5.56
C ASP A 100 8.41 10.88 -4.52
N LEU A 101 8.24 10.52 -3.24
CA LEU A 101 8.94 11.15 -2.12
C LEU A 101 10.21 10.41 -1.68
N ARG A 102 10.30 9.08 -1.85
CA ARG A 102 11.47 8.34 -1.37
C ARG A 102 12.64 8.47 -2.34
N GLU A 103 13.81 8.79 -1.80
CA GLU A 103 15.01 9.11 -2.57
C GLU A 103 15.53 7.97 -3.44
N THR A 104 15.28 6.70 -3.06
CA THR A 104 15.79 5.53 -3.79
C THR A 104 14.79 4.37 -3.83
N PRO A 105 14.86 3.48 -4.85
CA PRO A 105 14.06 2.26 -4.88
C PRO A 105 14.31 1.34 -3.66
N GLN A 106 15.50 1.36 -3.09
CA GLN A 106 15.83 0.58 -1.90
C GLN A 106 15.03 1.06 -0.68
N ALA A 107 14.80 2.37 -0.56
CA ALA A 107 13.97 2.92 0.51
C ALA A 107 12.52 2.44 0.42
N MET A 108 12.01 2.04 -0.76
CA MET A 108 10.67 1.45 -0.91
C MET A 108 10.48 0.09 -0.20
N ARG A 109 11.57 -0.56 0.26
CA ARG A 109 11.49 -1.80 1.06
C ARG A 109 10.95 -1.57 2.46
N ALA A 110 11.06 -0.35 2.99
CA ALA A 110 10.40 0.00 4.23
C ALA A 110 8.88 0.05 4.04
N THR A 111 8.10 -0.43 5.01
CA THR A 111 6.63 -0.35 4.94
C THR A 111 6.17 1.10 4.75
N VAL A 112 5.25 1.33 3.83
CA VAL A 112 4.51 2.60 3.71
C VAL A 112 3.35 2.52 4.69
N ARG A 113 3.39 3.30 5.78
CA ARG A 113 2.32 3.31 6.78
C ARG A 113 1.47 4.56 6.58
N VAL A 114 0.20 4.37 6.23
CA VAL A 114 -0.74 5.47 5.98
C VAL A 114 -1.16 6.11 7.31
N THR A 115 -1.07 7.42 7.40
CA THR A 115 -1.52 8.19 8.58
C THR A 115 -2.98 8.63 8.44
N PRO A 116 -3.68 9.01 9.53
CA PRO A 116 -5.04 9.54 9.44
C PRO A 116 -5.15 10.77 8.52
N GLU A 117 -4.16 11.66 8.57
CA GLU A 117 -4.11 12.88 7.75
C GLU A 117 -4.01 12.52 6.27
N GLN A 118 -3.17 11.54 5.92
CA GLN A 118 -3.09 11.04 4.56
C GLN A 118 -4.41 10.39 4.11
N VAL A 119 -5.16 9.71 4.97
CA VAL A 119 -6.47 9.16 4.59
C VAL A 119 -7.41 10.28 4.15
N GLU A 120 -7.53 11.35 4.93
CA GLU A 120 -8.36 12.51 4.62
C GLU A 120 -7.95 13.15 3.28
N GLU A 121 -6.66 13.48 3.13
CA GLU A 121 -6.13 14.15 1.93
C GLU A 121 -6.31 13.29 0.67
N LEU A 122 -6.04 11.99 0.77
CA LEU A 122 -6.13 11.06 -0.34
C LEU A 122 -7.57 10.84 -0.80
N LEU A 123 -8.51 10.71 0.15
CA LEU A 123 -9.94 10.53 -0.17
C LEU A 123 -10.55 11.82 -0.71
N ALA A 124 -10.20 12.97 -0.16
CA ALA A 124 -10.60 14.27 -0.70
C ALA A 124 -10.14 14.45 -2.16
N ARG A 125 -8.89 14.06 -2.48
CA ARG A 125 -8.36 14.10 -3.86
C ARG A 125 -9.10 13.16 -4.82
N LEU A 126 -9.72 12.10 -4.30
CA LEU A 126 -10.54 11.16 -5.07
C LEU A 126 -12.02 11.59 -5.15
N GLY A 127 -12.42 12.67 -4.47
CA GLY A 127 -13.81 13.13 -4.39
C GLY A 127 -14.69 12.19 -3.57
N VAL A 128 -14.13 11.51 -2.57
CA VAL A 128 -14.87 10.64 -1.66
C VAL A 128 -15.26 11.43 -0.41
N GLU A 129 -16.57 11.49 -0.17
CA GLU A 129 -17.24 12.10 0.99
C GLU A 129 -17.95 11.04 1.86
#